data_AF-A0A4S3TKT9-F1
#
_entry.id   AF-A0A4S3TKT9-F1
#
_cell.length_a   1.000
_cell.length_b   1.000
_cell.length_c   1.000
_cell.angle_alpha   90.00
_cell.angle_beta   90.00
_cell.angle_gamma   90.00
#
_symmetry.space_group_name_H-M   'P 1'
#
loop_
_entity.id
_entity.type
_entity.pdbx_description
1 polymer ?
#
loop_
_entity_poly.entity_id
_entity_poly.type
_entity_poly.pdbx_seq_one_letter_code
_entity_poly.pdbx_strand_id
1 'polypeptide(L)'
;MNRRDLLTAVARIGSIGSGLAYGPSTATRSVVSKLADQGFADPVAINRTSIEATIVAQSSKSITVQFDSSGRMPAFEPIAYKRRFPDGKILRARDGPLVCESTKPPTVTFEFDDAVLESLVERWQYEIRCRFPETETTAGQYLCESNPRGRSADDIDEVDDPPTDGSGAWFDLTRADLEGRFETQYRWIGAGARATELTYPVSKAAYYRSRNRPRGYFRTFLESTRNPYARHLVDQLLPANSDRELTETNGLGRAELVTVVRFVQSFEYAADIDSKGVHDYHRTVEETLVDGVSDCKDGTYLLAGVLSQPPFDYETALVFMPNHLLLGVRRSDLPQPYRDAETIRDGPYVAIETTAKRSIGVYRDEPIVAVIGPTHRFVDWESVSDSLETQCRLFVDYYS
;
A
#
# COMPACT_ATOMS: atom_id res chain seq x y z
N MET A 1 1.15 -21.31 0.66
CA MET A 1 0.88 -21.49 -0.76
C MET A 1 -0.28 -22.46 -0.86
N ASN A 2 -1.44 -22.11 -1.44
CA ASN A 2 -2.01 -23.15 -2.29
C ASN A 2 -1.02 -23.26 -3.44
N ARG A 3 -0.15 -24.26 -3.34
CA ARG A 3 1.03 -24.44 -4.21
C ARG A 3 0.68 -24.45 -5.69
N ARG A 4 -0.60 -24.66 -6.01
CA ARG A 4 -1.19 -24.51 -7.34
C ARG A 4 -1.15 -23.09 -7.89
N ASP A 5 -1.19 -22.01 -7.13
CA ASP A 5 -1.34 -20.66 -7.70
C ASP A 5 -0.03 -20.07 -8.21
N LEU A 6 1.11 -20.28 -7.54
CA LEU A 6 2.43 -19.96 -8.09
C LEU A 6 2.68 -20.75 -9.39
N LEU A 7 2.35 -22.05 -9.37
CA LEU A 7 2.49 -22.93 -10.52
C LEU A 7 1.52 -22.60 -11.64
N THR A 8 0.29 -22.22 -11.33
CA THR A 8 -0.71 -21.77 -12.31
C THR A 8 -0.34 -20.42 -12.87
N ALA A 9 0.24 -19.52 -12.08
CA ALA A 9 0.68 -18.22 -12.56
C ALA A 9 1.92 -18.34 -13.47
N VAL A 10 2.91 -19.14 -13.08
CA VAL A 10 4.09 -19.44 -13.91
C VAL A 10 3.70 -20.25 -15.16
N ALA A 11 2.84 -21.27 -15.04
CA ALA A 11 2.37 -22.08 -16.16
C ALA A 11 1.42 -21.32 -17.11
N ARG A 12 0.55 -20.41 -16.60
CA ARG A 12 -0.28 -19.54 -17.46
C ARG A 12 0.59 -18.58 -18.27
N ILE A 13 1.64 -18.02 -17.66
CA ILE A 13 2.62 -17.19 -18.36
C ILE A 13 3.37 -18.01 -19.41
N GLY A 14 3.72 -19.26 -19.10
CA GLY A 14 4.33 -20.19 -20.07
C GLY A 14 3.44 -20.65 -21.21
N SER A 15 2.15 -20.86 -20.97
CA SER A 15 1.19 -21.29 -22.00
C SER A 15 0.91 -20.24 -23.07
N ILE A 16 1.24 -18.97 -22.81
CA ILE A 16 1.23 -17.90 -23.82
C ILE A 16 2.52 -17.92 -24.65
N GLY A 17 3.59 -18.55 -24.15
CA GLY A 17 4.92 -18.61 -24.77
C GLY A 17 5.24 -19.91 -25.51
N SER A 18 4.37 -20.94 -25.46
CA SER A 18 4.55 -22.17 -26.24
C SER A 18 4.07 -21.98 -27.68
N GLY A 19 4.78 -21.15 -28.44
CA GLY A 19 4.58 -21.03 -29.89
C GLY A 19 5.08 -19.73 -30.49
N LEU A 20 6.29 -19.79 -31.06
CA LEU A 20 6.89 -18.88 -32.05
C LEU A 20 7.60 -17.62 -31.55
N ALA A 21 8.89 -17.59 -31.92
CA ALA A 21 9.81 -16.49 -32.16
C ALA A 21 9.44 -15.05 -31.74
N TYR A 22 10.40 -14.45 -31.04
CA TYR A 22 10.67 -13.03 -30.86
C TYR A 22 9.81 -12.04 -31.67
N GLY A 23 8.91 -11.37 -30.96
CA GLY A 23 8.25 -10.14 -31.38
C GLY A 23 7.37 -9.62 -30.23
N PRO A 24 7.36 -8.31 -29.91
CA PRO A 24 6.52 -7.79 -28.84
C PRO A 24 5.05 -7.87 -29.29
N SER A 25 4.33 -8.93 -28.89
CA SER A 25 2.94 -9.09 -29.31
C SER A 25 2.05 -8.06 -28.61
N THR A 26 1.31 -7.29 -29.41
CA THR A 26 0.29 -6.30 -29.02
C THR A 26 -0.81 -6.88 -28.11
N ALA A 27 -1.02 -8.20 -28.14
CA ALA A 27 -2.00 -8.90 -27.32
C ALA A 27 -1.64 -8.90 -25.81
N THR A 28 -0.36 -8.81 -25.44
CA THR A 28 0.09 -8.90 -24.04
C THR A 28 0.07 -7.54 -23.34
N ARG A 29 0.31 -6.44 -24.07
CA ARG A 29 0.02 -5.07 -23.61
C ARG A 29 -1.45 -4.94 -23.20
N SER A 30 -2.35 -5.60 -23.92
CA SER A 30 -3.81 -5.58 -23.67
C SER A 30 -4.21 -6.29 -22.37
N VAL A 31 -3.55 -7.35 -21.93
CA VAL A 31 -3.89 -8.03 -20.65
C VAL A 31 -3.39 -7.24 -19.44
N VAL A 32 -2.18 -6.68 -19.52
CA VAL A 32 -1.64 -5.81 -18.46
C VAL A 32 -2.42 -4.50 -18.40
N SER A 33 -2.78 -3.88 -19.54
CA SER A 33 -3.66 -2.70 -19.52
C SER A 33 -5.06 -3.05 -19.03
N LYS A 34 -5.69 -4.15 -19.46
CA LYS A 34 -7.04 -4.52 -19.00
C LYS A 34 -7.12 -4.84 -17.51
N LEU A 35 -6.10 -5.48 -16.93
CA LEU A 35 -6.02 -5.67 -15.47
C LEU A 35 -5.71 -4.36 -14.75
N ALA A 36 -4.93 -3.48 -15.37
CA ALA A 36 -4.59 -2.17 -14.84
C ALA A 36 -5.70 -1.11 -15.03
N ASP A 37 -6.67 -1.34 -15.91
CA ASP A 37 -7.85 -0.50 -16.16
C ASP A 37 -9.04 -0.87 -15.25
N GLN A 38 -8.93 -1.94 -14.44
CA GLN A 38 -9.99 -2.42 -13.52
C GLN A 38 -9.90 -1.90 -12.06
N GLY A 39 -9.06 -0.89 -11.78
CA GLY A 39 -9.04 -0.15 -10.52
C GLY A 39 -8.37 1.20 -10.79
N PHE A 40 -8.81 2.36 -10.30
CA PHE A 40 -9.13 2.74 -8.93
C PHE A 40 -10.28 3.78 -8.99
N ALA A 41 -11.53 3.36 -8.79
CA ALA A 41 -12.64 4.30 -8.62
C ALA A 41 -12.90 4.63 -7.14
N ASP A 42 -12.14 4.01 -6.22
CA ASP A 42 -12.30 4.23 -4.80
C ASP A 42 -11.76 5.62 -4.44
N PRO A 43 -12.52 6.40 -3.66
CA PRO A 43 -12.01 7.66 -3.19
C PRO A 43 -10.81 7.44 -2.27
N VAL A 44 -9.75 8.18 -2.55
CA VAL A 44 -8.54 8.17 -1.74
C VAL A 44 -8.84 8.77 -0.37
N ALA A 45 -8.80 7.94 0.67
CA ALA A 45 -9.03 8.33 2.07
C ALA A 45 -7.75 8.88 2.71
N ILE A 46 -7.18 9.91 2.06
CA ILE A 46 -5.95 10.60 2.49
C ILE A 46 -6.26 12.09 2.50
N ASN A 47 -6.14 12.72 3.67
CA ASN A 47 -6.31 14.16 3.79
C ASN A 47 -5.07 14.85 3.22
N ARG A 48 -5.26 15.59 2.12
CA ARG A 48 -4.22 16.38 1.45
C ARG A 48 -4.45 17.88 1.60
N THR A 49 -5.36 18.26 2.50
CA THR A 49 -5.72 19.65 2.78
C THR A 49 -4.94 20.17 3.98
N SER A 50 -4.98 21.48 4.20
CA SER A 50 -4.52 22.09 5.46
C SER A 50 -5.58 22.07 6.55
N ILE A 51 -6.74 21.44 6.32
CA ILE A 51 -7.87 21.37 7.25
C ILE A 51 -7.79 20.04 7.97
N GLU A 52 -7.70 20.09 9.29
CA GLU A 52 -7.87 18.94 10.16
C GLU A 52 -9.34 18.83 10.54
N ALA A 53 -9.88 17.61 10.57
CA ALA A 53 -11.28 17.36 10.92
C ALA A 53 -11.35 16.26 11.98
N THR A 54 -11.93 16.60 13.13
CA THR A 54 -12.08 15.71 14.27
C THR A 54 -13.55 15.44 14.53
N ILE A 55 -13.93 14.17 14.60
CA ILE A 55 -15.29 13.77 14.98
C ILE A 55 -15.41 13.90 16.49
N VAL A 56 -16.24 14.82 16.95
CA VAL A 56 -16.40 15.12 18.39
C VAL A 56 -17.66 14.50 19.00
N ALA A 57 -18.65 14.20 18.16
CA ALA A 57 -19.83 13.44 18.56
C ALA A 57 -20.43 12.72 17.34
N GLN A 58 -21.03 11.55 17.57
CA GLN A 58 -21.74 10.82 16.52
C GLN A 58 -22.80 9.87 17.08
N SER A 59 -23.91 9.75 16.34
CA SER A 59 -24.99 8.79 16.58
C SER A 59 -25.26 7.97 15.31
N SER A 60 -26.36 7.23 15.23
CA SER A 60 -26.79 6.60 13.97
C SER A 60 -27.41 7.63 13.01
N LYS A 61 -27.87 8.77 13.55
CA LYS A 61 -28.60 9.81 12.83
C LYS A 61 -27.81 11.09 12.65
N SER A 62 -26.66 11.24 13.28
CA SER A 62 -25.93 12.50 13.24
C SER A 62 -24.44 12.31 13.42
N ILE A 63 -23.68 13.25 12.86
CA ILE A 63 -22.26 13.38 13.11
C ILE A 63 -21.91 14.86 13.30
N THR A 64 -21.12 15.14 14.33
CA THR A 64 -20.61 16.46 14.66
C THR A 64 -19.10 16.47 14.49
N VAL A 65 -18.62 17.41 13.68
CA VAL A 65 -17.21 17.52 13.28
C VAL A 65 -16.70 18.89 13.68
N GLN A 66 -15.55 18.92 14.35
CA GLN A 66 -14.78 20.12 14.59
C GLN A 66 -13.70 20.22 13.51
N PHE A 67 -13.58 21.39 12.88
CA PHE A 67 -12.53 21.66 11.89
C PHE A 67 -11.47 22.57 12.48
N ASP A 68 -10.21 22.25 12.22
CA ASP A 68 -9.05 23.03 12.64
C ASP A 68 -8.08 23.21 11.46
N SER A 69 -7.09 24.09 11.61
CA SER A 69 -6.01 24.26 10.66
C SER A 69 -4.78 24.80 11.37
N SER A 70 -3.60 24.31 10.98
CA SER A 70 -2.31 24.82 11.48
C SER A 70 -2.02 26.27 11.03
N GLY A 71 -2.85 26.84 10.15
CA GLY A 71 -2.76 28.23 9.70
C GLY A 71 -4.14 28.88 9.54
N ARG A 72 -4.23 29.89 8.65
CA ARG A 72 -5.52 30.49 8.29
C ARG A 72 -6.34 29.45 7.52
N MET A 73 -7.47 29.05 8.10
CA MET A 73 -8.40 28.14 7.46
C MET A 73 -9.05 28.83 6.26
N PRO A 74 -8.94 28.27 5.04
CA PRO A 74 -9.59 28.81 3.85
C PRO A 74 -11.12 28.67 3.96
N ALA A 75 -11.86 29.37 3.12
CA ALA A 75 -13.30 29.13 3.02
C ALA A 75 -13.59 27.78 2.35
N PHE A 76 -14.51 26.99 2.90
CA PHE A 76 -14.89 25.69 2.33
C PHE A 76 -16.31 25.27 2.70
N GLU A 77 -16.89 24.38 1.92
CA GLU A 77 -18.15 23.71 2.24
C GLU A 77 -17.88 22.26 2.64
N PRO A 78 -18.13 21.87 3.90
CA PRO A 78 -17.99 20.49 4.31
C PRO A 78 -19.19 19.67 3.81
N ILE A 79 -18.94 18.40 3.51
CA ILE A 79 -19.95 17.43 3.10
C ILE A 79 -19.75 16.18 3.95
N ALA A 80 -20.83 15.68 4.55
CA ALA A 80 -20.83 14.41 5.24
C ALA A 80 -21.53 13.34 4.39
N TYR A 81 -20.87 12.20 4.23
CA TYR A 81 -21.42 11.01 3.61
C TYR A 81 -21.65 9.94 4.67
N LYS A 82 -22.84 9.32 4.67
CA LYS A 82 -23.07 8.04 5.34
C LYS A 82 -22.80 6.95 4.30
N ARG A 83 -21.81 6.09 4.55
CA ARG A 83 -21.37 5.05 3.62
C ARG A 83 -21.56 3.66 4.21
N ARG A 84 -21.85 2.68 3.36
CA ARG A 84 -21.76 1.27 3.72
C ARG A 84 -20.31 0.90 3.95
N PHE A 85 -20.06 0.10 4.98
CA PHE A 85 -18.73 -0.38 5.32
C PHE A 85 -18.59 -1.86 4.96
N PRO A 86 -17.41 -2.32 4.47
CA PRO A 86 -16.22 -1.53 4.10
C PRO A 86 -16.25 -0.99 2.66
N ASP A 87 -17.16 -1.46 1.82
CA ASP A 87 -17.13 -1.19 0.36
C ASP A 87 -17.31 0.28 -0.05
N GLY A 88 -17.68 1.16 0.88
CA GLY A 88 -17.71 2.59 0.68
C GLY A 88 -18.91 3.09 -0.13
N LYS A 89 -19.91 2.25 -0.42
CA LYS A 89 -21.11 2.68 -1.17
C LYS A 89 -21.80 3.82 -0.43
N ILE A 90 -22.05 4.95 -1.12
CA ILE A 90 -22.78 6.08 -0.54
C ILE A 90 -24.23 5.66 -0.27
N LEU A 91 -24.65 5.77 0.98
CA LEU A 91 -26.04 5.58 1.41
C LEU A 91 -26.77 6.92 1.40
N ARG A 92 -26.11 7.97 1.91
CA ARG A 92 -26.64 9.33 1.99
C ARG A 92 -25.52 10.36 1.96
N ALA A 93 -25.83 11.58 1.53
CA ALA A 93 -24.93 12.73 1.59
C ALA A 93 -25.68 13.95 2.17
N ARG A 94 -24.95 14.81 2.87
CA ARG A 94 -25.42 16.07 3.45
C ARG A 94 -24.38 17.15 3.26
N ASP A 95 -24.77 18.22 2.57
CA ASP A 95 -23.99 19.45 2.52
C ASP A 95 -24.10 20.20 3.84
N GLY A 96 -22.98 20.74 4.31
CA GLY A 96 -22.89 21.61 5.46
C GLY A 96 -22.93 23.09 5.06
N PRO A 97 -23.00 24.00 6.03
CA PRO A 97 -22.91 25.43 5.76
C PRO A 97 -21.51 25.79 5.25
N LEU A 98 -21.42 26.85 4.44
CA LEU A 98 -20.14 27.46 4.09
C LEU A 98 -19.40 27.88 5.37
N VAL A 99 -18.23 27.28 5.58
CA VAL A 99 -17.30 27.70 6.62
C VAL A 99 -16.50 28.85 6.05
N CYS A 100 -16.75 30.06 6.56
CA CYS A 100 -15.95 31.23 6.23
C CYS A 100 -14.59 31.16 6.93
N GLU A 101 -13.62 31.90 6.38
CA GLU A 101 -12.31 32.04 6.98
C GLU A 101 -12.42 32.49 8.45
N SER A 102 -11.84 31.72 9.35
CA SER A 102 -11.96 31.91 10.80
C SER A 102 -10.67 31.51 11.49
N THR A 103 -10.38 32.18 12.61
CA THR A 103 -9.31 31.79 13.55
C THR A 103 -9.82 30.90 14.68
N LYS A 104 -11.14 30.69 14.78
CA LYS A 104 -11.76 29.77 15.74
C LYS A 104 -12.22 28.50 15.03
N PRO A 105 -11.93 27.30 15.58
CA PRO A 105 -12.39 26.03 15.04
C PRO A 105 -13.93 25.96 14.95
N PRO A 106 -14.53 25.94 13.75
CA PRO A 106 -15.97 25.78 13.63
C PRO A 106 -16.37 24.34 13.91
N THR A 107 -17.57 24.17 14.45
CA THR A 107 -18.19 22.86 14.68
C THR A 107 -19.45 22.77 13.83
N VAL A 108 -19.58 21.70 13.05
CA VAL A 108 -20.72 21.46 12.16
C VAL A 108 -21.35 20.12 12.49
N THR A 109 -22.68 20.10 12.65
CA THR A 109 -23.47 18.88 12.82
C THR A 109 -24.24 18.57 11.55
N PHE A 110 -24.16 17.32 11.10
CA PHE A 110 -24.90 16.79 9.95
C PHE A 110 -25.95 15.80 10.43
N GLU A 111 -27.20 16.01 10.04
CA GLU A 111 -28.34 15.16 10.42
C GLU A 111 -28.79 14.25 9.25
N PHE A 112 -28.99 12.98 9.56
CA PHE A 112 -29.32 11.86 8.69
C PHE A 112 -30.61 11.21 9.18
N ASP A 113 -31.75 11.64 8.63
CA ASP A 113 -33.06 11.04 8.91
C ASP A 113 -33.26 9.76 8.10
N ASP A 114 -32.81 8.63 8.65
CA ASP A 114 -32.54 7.40 7.87
C ASP A 114 -33.02 6.10 8.53
N ALA A 115 -34.17 6.10 9.21
CA ALA A 115 -34.73 4.90 9.86
C ALA A 115 -34.86 3.68 8.92
N VAL A 116 -35.15 3.91 7.63
CA VAL A 116 -35.30 2.85 6.62
C VAL A 116 -33.95 2.29 6.17
N LEU A 117 -32.91 3.11 6.03
CA LEU A 117 -31.58 2.67 5.55
C LEU A 117 -30.86 1.83 6.61
N GLU A 118 -31.05 2.14 7.88
CA GLU A 118 -30.49 1.36 9.00
C GLU A 118 -31.03 -0.08 8.98
N SER A 119 -32.27 -0.30 8.54
CA SER A 119 -32.88 -1.62 8.39
C SER A 119 -32.39 -2.46 7.19
N LEU A 120 -31.56 -1.90 6.31
CA LEU A 120 -31.01 -2.59 5.13
C LEU A 120 -29.49 -2.81 5.14
N VAL A 121 -28.77 -2.13 6.03
CA VAL A 121 -27.30 -2.22 6.09
C VAL A 121 -26.86 -2.73 7.45
N GLU A 122 -25.95 -3.71 7.45
CA GLU A 122 -25.37 -4.28 8.69
C GLU A 122 -24.35 -3.34 9.32
N ARG A 123 -23.47 -2.74 8.51
CA ARG A 123 -22.43 -1.81 8.97
C ARG A 123 -22.29 -0.56 8.10
N TRP A 124 -22.08 0.60 8.74
CA TRP A 124 -21.85 1.88 8.07
C TRP A 124 -20.77 2.71 8.75
N GLN A 125 -20.29 3.73 8.05
CA GLN A 125 -19.41 4.76 8.61
C GLN A 125 -19.80 6.13 8.07
N TYR A 126 -19.32 7.19 8.71
CA TYR A 126 -19.36 8.54 8.17
C TYR A 126 -18.03 8.89 7.50
N GLU A 127 -18.07 9.60 6.38
CA GLU A 127 -16.91 10.17 5.71
C GLU A 127 -17.15 11.67 5.53
N ILE A 128 -16.16 12.47 5.91
CA ILE A 128 -16.21 13.92 5.83
C ILE A 128 -15.28 14.41 4.74
N ARG A 129 -15.79 15.33 3.92
CA ARG A 129 -15.07 15.97 2.83
C ARG A 129 -15.26 17.48 2.84
N CYS A 130 -14.45 18.19 2.07
CA CYS A 130 -14.64 19.61 1.80
C CYS A 130 -14.63 19.92 0.30
N ARG A 131 -15.38 20.94 -0.11
CA ARG A 131 -15.25 21.61 -1.40
C ARG A 131 -14.75 23.02 -1.18
N PHE A 132 -13.81 23.45 -2.01
CA PHE A 132 -13.36 24.84 -2.02
C PHE A 132 -14.14 25.60 -3.09
N PRO A 133 -14.73 26.77 -2.78
CA PRO A 133 -15.53 27.55 -3.74
C PRO A 133 -14.78 27.90 -5.03
N GLU A 134 -13.45 28.00 -4.94
CA GLU A 134 -12.55 28.34 -6.05
C GLU A 134 -12.20 27.14 -6.95
N THR A 135 -12.58 25.92 -6.55
CA THR A 135 -12.28 24.69 -7.30
C THR A 135 -13.50 24.22 -8.09
N GLU A 136 -13.33 23.95 -9.38
CA GLU A 136 -14.39 23.38 -10.24
C GLU A 136 -14.69 21.89 -9.92
N THR A 137 -14.03 21.29 -8.94
CA THR A 137 -14.17 19.87 -8.61
C THR A 137 -15.43 19.61 -7.78
N THR A 138 -16.35 18.82 -8.34
CA THR A 138 -17.59 18.41 -7.64
C THR A 138 -17.37 17.31 -6.61
N ALA A 139 -16.33 16.48 -6.78
CA ALA A 139 -15.91 15.47 -5.83
C ALA A 139 -15.05 16.13 -4.75
N GLY A 140 -15.65 16.47 -3.61
CA GLY A 140 -14.92 17.09 -2.49
C GLY A 140 -13.66 16.30 -2.08
N GLN A 141 -12.70 16.99 -1.47
CA GLN A 141 -11.46 16.42 -0.94
C GLN A 141 -11.71 15.76 0.40
N TYR A 142 -11.09 14.60 0.65
CA TYR A 142 -11.25 13.84 1.88
C TYR A 142 -10.63 14.57 3.08
N LEU A 143 -11.32 14.56 4.23
CA LEU A 143 -10.83 15.10 5.50
C LEU A 143 -10.65 14.02 6.57
N CYS A 144 -11.72 13.30 6.91
CA CYS A 144 -11.69 12.23 7.91
C CYS A 144 -12.85 11.24 7.71
N GLU A 145 -12.83 10.15 8.46
CA GLU A 145 -13.94 9.20 8.55
C GLU A 145 -14.17 8.78 10.00
N SER A 146 -15.34 8.20 10.27
CA SER A 146 -15.63 7.58 11.56
C SER A 146 -15.19 6.13 11.59
N ASN A 147 -15.10 5.57 12.80
CA ASN A 147 -15.12 4.13 12.98
C ASN A 147 -16.40 3.52 12.38
N PRO A 148 -16.34 2.27 11.87
CA PRO A 148 -17.53 1.57 11.42
C PRO A 148 -18.47 1.29 12.59
N ARG A 149 -19.77 1.32 12.32
CA ARG A 149 -20.85 1.05 13.28
C ARG A 149 -21.76 -0.05 12.78
N GLY A 150 -22.23 -0.88 13.72
CA GLY A 150 -23.22 -1.95 13.49
C GLY A 150 -24.61 -1.61 14.02
N ARG A 151 -25.57 -2.50 13.80
CA ARG A 151 -26.96 -2.38 14.30
C ARG A 151 -27.10 -2.57 15.80
N SER A 152 -26.32 -3.47 16.40
CA SER A 152 -26.29 -3.66 17.84
C SER A 152 -25.14 -2.89 18.47
N ALA A 153 -25.36 -2.33 19.65
CA ALA A 153 -24.28 -1.82 20.50
C ALA A 153 -23.31 -2.95 20.92
N ASP A 154 -23.77 -4.20 20.87
CA ASP A 154 -23.01 -5.42 21.12
C ASP A 154 -22.39 -6.02 19.82
N ASP A 155 -22.75 -5.54 18.62
CA ASP A 155 -22.15 -5.95 17.34
C ASP A 155 -20.91 -5.10 16.97
N ILE A 156 -20.41 -4.31 17.92
CA ILE A 156 -19.06 -3.72 17.86
C ILE A 156 -18.05 -4.84 18.18
N ASP A 157 -18.17 -5.98 17.51
CA ASP A 157 -17.05 -6.91 17.45
C ASP A 157 -15.91 -6.13 16.79
N GLU A 158 -14.88 -5.87 17.62
CA GLU A 158 -13.51 -5.56 17.21
C GLU A 158 -13.25 -6.30 15.91
N VAL A 159 -12.86 -5.56 14.88
CA VAL A 159 -12.91 -6.08 13.52
C VAL A 159 -11.70 -6.98 13.30
N ASP A 160 -11.54 -8.09 14.03
CA ASP A 160 -10.29 -8.88 14.10
C ASP A 160 -9.09 -7.95 13.88
N ASP A 161 -9.01 -6.90 14.72
CA ASP A 161 -7.96 -5.92 14.59
C ASP A 161 -6.64 -6.68 14.72
N PRO A 162 -5.65 -6.41 13.85
CA PRO A 162 -4.40 -7.16 13.90
C PRO A 162 -3.80 -7.02 15.31
N PRO A 163 -3.08 -8.02 15.85
CA PRO A 163 -2.47 -7.90 17.16
C PRO A 163 -1.67 -6.58 17.31
N THR A 164 -1.78 -5.95 18.48
CA THR A 164 -1.16 -4.66 18.80
C THR A 164 0.29 -4.77 19.28
N ASP A 165 0.85 -5.97 19.42
CA ASP A 165 2.10 -6.25 20.12
C ASP A 165 3.19 -6.85 19.22
N GLY A 166 3.91 -5.99 18.50
CA GLY A 166 5.20 -6.34 17.91
C GLY A 166 6.35 -5.99 18.86
N SER A 167 6.59 -6.80 19.90
CA SER A 167 7.77 -6.61 20.77
C SER A 167 9.01 -7.31 20.20
N GLY A 168 9.66 -6.69 19.22
CA GLY A 168 10.96 -7.10 18.67
C GLY A 168 12.04 -6.07 19.01
N ALA A 169 13.11 -6.49 19.71
CA ALA A 169 14.10 -5.65 20.40
C ALA A 169 14.95 -4.65 19.55
N TRP A 170 14.60 -4.39 18.29
CA TRP A 170 15.30 -3.46 17.39
C TRP A 170 14.36 -2.58 16.55
N PHE A 171 13.04 -2.69 16.76
CA PHE A 171 12.02 -1.95 16.04
C PHE A 171 10.88 -1.62 17.00
N ASP A 172 10.71 -0.34 17.33
CA ASP A 172 9.55 0.13 18.08
C ASP A 172 8.45 0.47 17.07
N LEU A 173 7.56 -0.49 16.83
CA LEU A 173 6.30 -0.22 16.14
C LEU A 173 5.21 -0.07 17.19
N THR A 174 4.57 1.10 17.20
CA THR A 174 3.38 1.32 18.01
C THR A 174 2.24 1.68 17.08
N ARG A 175 1.15 0.91 17.15
CA ARG A 175 -0.09 1.20 16.42
C ARG A 175 -1.12 1.74 17.40
N ALA A 176 -1.65 2.92 17.12
CA ALA A 176 -2.83 3.44 17.77
C ALA A 176 -4.06 3.16 16.90
N ASP A 177 -5.11 2.63 17.53
CA ASP A 177 -6.44 2.62 16.94
C ASP A 177 -7.15 3.93 17.29
N LEU A 178 -7.35 4.78 16.27
CA LEU A 178 -8.00 6.08 16.39
C LEU A 178 -9.30 6.11 15.59
N GLU A 179 -10.16 7.08 15.89
CA GLU A 179 -11.43 7.27 15.18
C GLU A 179 -11.19 7.36 13.65
N GLY A 180 -11.69 6.35 12.93
CA GLY A 180 -11.63 6.25 11.46
C GLY A 180 -10.27 5.88 10.87
N ARG A 181 -9.22 5.69 11.66
CA ARG A 181 -7.89 5.37 11.12
C ARG A 181 -7.05 4.55 12.08
N PHE A 182 -6.14 3.78 11.51
CA PHE A 182 -4.96 3.31 12.23
C PHE A 182 -3.85 4.33 12.08
N GLU A 183 -3.09 4.56 13.15
CA GLU A 183 -1.92 5.41 13.14
C GLU A 183 -0.73 4.59 13.62
N THR A 184 0.23 4.36 12.73
CA THR A 184 1.41 3.53 13.00
C THR A 184 2.64 4.41 13.10
N GLN A 185 3.38 4.29 14.20
CA GLN A 185 4.69 4.91 14.37
C GLN A 185 5.79 3.94 13.93
N TYR A 186 6.68 4.40 13.07
CA TYR A 186 7.84 3.67 12.57
C TYR A 186 9.11 4.35 13.03
N ARG A 187 10.12 3.56 13.38
CA ARG A 187 11.46 4.04 13.69
C ARG A 187 12.51 3.19 12.99
N TRP A 188 13.34 3.79 12.13
CA TRP A 188 14.39 3.07 11.40
C TRP A 188 15.63 3.93 11.18
N ILE A 189 16.74 3.31 10.77
CA ILE A 189 17.94 4.04 10.36
C ILE A 189 17.92 4.13 8.83
N GLY A 190 17.73 5.34 8.29
CA GLY A 190 17.78 5.63 6.85
C GLY A 190 19.20 5.63 6.31
N ALA A 191 19.52 6.44 5.29
CA ALA A 191 20.88 6.53 4.75
C ALA A 191 21.92 7.08 5.76
N GLY A 192 21.49 7.94 6.68
CA GLY A 192 22.32 8.51 7.74
C GLY A 192 22.50 7.58 8.96
N ALA A 193 23.20 8.09 9.98
CA ALA A 193 23.42 7.37 11.24
C ALA A 193 22.34 7.62 12.30
N ARG A 194 21.47 8.62 12.10
CA ARG A 194 20.39 8.95 13.01
C ARG A 194 19.15 8.11 12.69
N ALA A 195 18.44 7.71 13.75
CA ALA A 195 17.12 7.13 13.60
C ALA A 195 16.15 8.19 13.06
N THR A 196 15.37 7.80 12.07
CA THR A 196 14.22 8.53 11.54
C THR A 196 12.96 7.96 12.18
N GLU A 197 12.01 8.84 12.48
CA GLU A 197 10.69 8.46 12.96
C GLU A 197 9.63 8.98 11.98
N LEU A 198 8.59 8.19 11.75
CA LEU A 198 7.43 8.57 10.96
C LEU A 198 6.17 8.05 11.64
N THR A 199 5.19 8.92 11.84
CA THR A 199 3.83 8.51 12.20
C THR A 199 2.97 8.59 10.95
N TYR A 200 2.40 7.46 10.54
CA TYR A 200 1.68 7.36 9.27
C TYR A 200 0.23 6.88 9.48
N PRO A 201 -0.78 7.66 9.01
CA PRO A 201 -2.17 7.27 9.11
C PRO A 201 -2.62 6.42 7.91
N VAL A 202 -3.39 5.37 8.19
CA VAL A 202 -4.13 4.59 7.18
C VAL A 202 -5.60 4.54 7.59
N SER A 203 -6.52 4.91 6.69
CA SER A 203 -7.95 4.88 6.99
C SER A 203 -8.40 3.44 7.23
N LYS A 204 -9.31 3.23 8.19
CA LYS A 204 -9.86 1.90 8.46
C LYS A 204 -10.59 1.37 7.24
N ALA A 205 -11.38 2.20 6.57
CA ALA A 205 -12.10 1.80 5.38
C ALA A 205 -11.15 1.39 4.25
N ALA A 206 -10.02 2.10 4.06
CA ALA A 206 -9.00 1.71 3.11
C ALA A 206 -8.37 0.35 3.48
N TYR A 207 -7.97 0.17 4.74
CA TYR A 207 -7.43 -1.09 5.24
C TYR A 207 -8.39 -2.27 5.00
N TYR A 208 -9.65 -2.15 5.43
CA TYR A 208 -10.63 -3.24 5.31
C TYR A 208 -11.09 -3.49 3.87
N ARG A 209 -11.13 -2.47 3.01
CA ARG A 209 -11.34 -2.69 1.56
C ARG A 209 -10.19 -3.46 0.96
N SER A 210 -8.95 -3.06 1.24
CA SER A 210 -7.77 -3.80 0.81
C SER A 210 -7.78 -5.22 1.33
N ARG A 211 -8.21 -5.42 2.60
CA ARG A 211 -8.34 -6.74 3.22
C ARG A 211 -9.27 -7.67 2.43
N ASN A 212 -10.35 -7.14 1.89
CA ASN A 212 -11.42 -7.90 1.22
C ASN A 212 -11.27 -7.98 -0.31
N ARG A 213 -10.23 -7.39 -0.89
CA ARG A 213 -10.01 -7.44 -2.35
C ARG A 213 -9.44 -8.80 -2.78
N PRO A 214 -9.69 -9.23 -4.03
CA PRO A 214 -9.01 -10.39 -4.59
C PRO A 214 -7.51 -10.13 -4.73
N ARG A 215 -6.70 -11.17 -4.52
CA ARG A 215 -5.24 -11.07 -4.38
C ARG A 215 -4.50 -12.05 -5.27
N GLY A 216 -3.21 -11.81 -5.42
CA GLY A 216 -2.27 -12.71 -6.08
C GLY A 216 -1.02 -11.98 -6.50
N TYR A 217 0.08 -12.71 -6.69
CA TYR A 217 1.41 -12.12 -6.93
C TYR A 217 1.42 -10.93 -7.89
N PHE A 218 0.89 -11.11 -9.10
CA PHE A 218 0.90 -10.07 -10.13
C PHE A 218 -0.09 -8.95 -9.86
N ARG A 219 -1.28 -9.29 -9.37
CA ARG A 219 -2.34 -8.31 -9.12
C ARG A 219 -1.91 -7.36 -8.02
N THR A 220 -1.51 -7.89 -6.87
CA THR A 220 -1.08 -7.10 -5.71
C THR A 220 0.15 -6.24 -6.05
N PHE A 221 1.11 -6.78 -6.81
CA PHE A 221 2.26 -6.02 -7.30
C PHE A 221 1.85 -4.83 -8.18
N LEU A 222 1.04 -5.07 -9.22
CA LEU A 222 0.61 -4.00 -10.14
C LEU A 222 -0.23 -2.94 -9.42
N GLU A 223 -1.15 -3.34 -8.54
CA GLU A 223 -1.93 -2.42 -7.73
C GLU A 223 -1.05 -1.58 -6.80
N SER A 224 0.03 -2.17 -6.27
CA SER A 224 0.98 -1.45 -5.41
C SER A 224 1.68 -0.31 -6.13
N THR A 225 2.10 -0.51 -7.40
CA THR A 225 2.79 0.54 -8.19
C THR A 225 1.97 1.81 -8.43
N ARG A 226 0.64 1.75 -8.23
CA ARG A 226 -0.29 2.87 -8.38
C ARG A 226 -1.02 3.21 -7.08
N ASN A 227 -0.53 2.68 -5.96
CA ASN A 227 -1.22 2.78 -4.70
C ASN A 227 -1.15 4.22 -4.14
N PRO A 228 -2.29 4.84 -3.81
CA PRO A 228 -2.32 6.22 -3.33
C PRO A 228 -1.67 6.39 -1.95
N TYR A 229 -1.67 5.36 -1.09
CA TYR A 229 -0.92 5.37 0.16
C TYR A 229 0.58 5.23 -0.07
N ALA A 230 1.03 4.46 -1.07
CA ALA A 230 2.45 4.44 -1.42
C ALA A 230 2.91 5.83 -1.92
N ARG A 231 2.09 6.50 -2.74
CA ARG A 231 2.34 7.88 -3.16
C ARG A 231 2.46 8.83 -1.97
N HIS A 232 1.46 8.82 -1.09
CA HIS A 232 1.45 9.70 0.06
C HIS A 232 2.60 9.39 1.03
N LEU A 233 2.97 8.13 1.19
CA LEU A 233 4.13 7.73 1.99
C LEU A 233 5.43 8.34 1.43
N VAL A 234 5.61 8.39 0.11
CA VAL A 234 6.77 9.06 -0.51
C VAL A 234 6.79 10.54 -0.15
N ASP A 235 5.63 11.21 -0.22
CA ASP A 235 5.50 12.63 0.12
C ASP A 235 5.88 12.90 1.60
N GLN A 236 5.58 11.97 2.51
CA GLN A 236 5.94 12.05 3.93
C GLN A 236 7.42 11.70 4.20
N LEU A 237 7.98 10.74 3.48
CA LEU A 237 9.36 10.31 3.64
C LEU A 237 10.36 11.31 3.04
N LEU A 238 9.97 12.01 1.97
CA LEU A 238 10.83 12.90 1.19
C LEU A 238 10.20 14.31 1.08
N PRO A 239 10.04 15.04 2.20
CA PRO A 239 9.43 16.36 2.18
C PRO A 239 10.24 17.31 1.28
N ALA A 240 9.53 18.13 0.49
CA ALA A 240 10.09 18.97 -0.59
C ALA A 240 11.21 19.95 -0.18
N ASN A 241 11.41 20.14 1.13
CA ASN A 241 12.36 21.06 1.76
C ASN A 241 13.49 20.35 2.54
N SER A 242 13.72 19.04 2.37
CA SER A 242 14.99 18.46 2.81
C SER A 242 16.10 19.18 2.04
N ASP A 243 16.90 19.99 2.74
CA ASP A 243 17.89 20.92 2.18
C ASP A 243 18.55 20.35 0.92
N ARG A 244 18.11 20.88 -0.21
CA ARG A 244 18.64 20.63 -1.55
C ARG A 244 20.00 21.32 -1.67
N GLU A 245 20.91 21.07 -0.73
CA GLU A 245 22.30 21.43 -0.87
C GLU A 245 22.90 20.47 -1.91
N LEU A 246 22.62 20.87 -3.14
CA LEU A 246 23.11 20.35 -4.39
C LEU A 246 24.64 20.38 -4.35
N THR A 247 25.26 19.28 -3.93
CA THR A 247 26.47 18.89 -4.65
C THR A 247 26.00 18.46 -6.04
N GLU A 248 26.22 19.33 -7.03
CA GLU A 248 25.79 19.26 -8.44
C GLU A 248 26.27 18.02 -9.23
N THR A 249 26.63 16.92 -8.56
CA THR A 249 27.01 15.64 -9.18
C THR A 249 26.09 14.48 -8.82
N ASN A 250 25.23 14.61 -7.79
CA ASN A 250 24.26 13.59 -7.41
C ASN A 250 22.90 14.25 -7.25
N GLY A 251 22.09 14.26 -8.32
CA GLY A 251 20.67 14.59 -8.20
C GLY A 251 20.01 13.74 -7.12
N LEU A 252 18.84 14.18 -6.65
CA LEU A 252 17.88 13.36 -5.89
C LEU A 252 18.02 11.88 -6.32
N GLY A 253 18.31 10.98 -5.39
CA GLY A 253 18.44 9.59 -5.80
C GLY A 253 19.01 8.69 -4.72
N ARG A 254 20.30 8.81 -4.40
CA ARG A 254 20.97 7.75 -3.63
C ARG A 254 20.52 7.71 -2.17
N ALA A 255 20.56 8.84 -1.47
CA ALA A 255 20.24 8.87 -0.05
C ALA A 255 18.75 8.59 0.18
N GLU A 256 17.90 9.11 -0.70
CA GLU A 256 16.46 8.90 -0.70
C GLU A 256 16.12 7.43 -0.98
N LEU A 257 16.72 6.84 -2.03
CA LEU A 257 16.56 5.42 -2.35
C LEU A 257 16.98 4.54 -1.18
N VAL A 258 18.16 4.79 -0.60
CA VAL A 258 18.65 4.02 0.55
C VAL A 258 17.72 4.19 1.75
N THR A 259 17.19 5.39 1.98
CA THR A 259 16.27 5.67 3.09
C THR A 259 14.96 4.89 2.94
N VAL A 260 14.39 4.87 1.73
CA VAL A 260 13.18 4.10 1.42
C VAL A 260 13.42 2.59 1.47
N VAL A 261 14.53 2.11 0.91
CA VAL A 261 14.89 0.68 0.97
C VAL A 261 15.07 0.24 2.42
N ARG A 262 15.76 1.04 3.23
CA ARG A 262 15.95 0.75 4.66
C ARG A 262 14.66 0.87 5.47
N PHE A 263 13.74 1.75 5.09
CA PHE A 263 12.40 1.79 5.67
C PHE A 263 11.69 0.45 5.45
N VAL A 264 11.64 -0.07 4.23
CA VAL A 264 11.00 -1.36 3.96
C VAL A 264 11.74 -2.53 4.63
N GLN A 265 13.07 -2.54 4.61
CA GLN A 265 13.90 -3.56 5.30
C GLN A 265 13.82 -3.48 6.84
N SER A 266 13.13 -2.48 7.40
CA SER A 266 12.97 -2.34 8.84
C SER A 266 11.77 -3.10 9.41
N PHE A 267 10.82 -3.51 8.55
CA PHE A 267 9.65 -4.29 8.95
C PHE A 267 10.07 -5.65 9.52
N GLU A 268 9.39 -6.09 10.57
CA GLU A 268 9.60 -7.42 11.12
C GLU A 268 9.18 -8.48 10.10
N TYR A 269 10.02 -9.51 9.95
CA TYR A 269 9.72 -10.64 9.09
C TYR A 269 8.70 -11.56 9.75
N ALA A 270 7.52 -11.72 9.16
CA ALA A 270 6.51 -12.64 9.65
C ALA A 270 5.93 -13.47 8.51
N ALA A 271 6.01 -14.80 8.61
CA ALA A 271 5.41 -15.68 7.62
C ALA A 271 3.87 -15.59 7.68
N ASP A 272 3.20 -15.82 6.55
CA ASP A 272 1.74 -15.74 6.48
C ASP A 272 1.04 -16.75 7.40
N ILE A 273 1.65 -17.92 7.60
CA ILE A 273 1.06 -18.94 8.46
C ILE A 273 1.01 -18.48 9.93
N ASP A 274 2.05 -17.77 10.38
CA ASP A 274 2.16 -17.29 11.75
C ASP A 274 1.30 -16.03 11.96
N SER A 275 1.23 -15.16 10.94
CA SER A 275 0.63 -13.84 11.06
C SER A 275 -0.81 -13.72 10.51
N LYS A 276 -1.23 -14.64 9.64
CA LYS A 276 -2.56 -14.67 8.99
C LYS A 276 -3.25 -16.03 9.09
N GLY A 277 -2.59 -17.05 9.65
CA GLY A 277 -3.15 -18.40 9.77
C GLY A 277 -3.32 -19.12 8.43
N VAL A 278 -2.77 -18.58 7.33
CA VAL A 278 -2.87 -19.16 6.00
C VAL A 278 -1.49 -19.20 5.36
N HIS A 279 -1.23 -20.18 4.49
CA HIS A 279 0.13 -20.37 4.00
C HIS A 279 0.62 -19.35 2.95
N ASP A 280 -0.28 -18.59 2.31
CA ASP A 280 0.08 -17.62 1.27
C ASP A 280 -0.98 -16.52 1.22
N TYR A 281 -0.56 -15.33 1.62
CA TYR A 281 -1.39 -14.16 1.82
C TYR A 281 -0.67 -12.91 1.34
N HIS A 282 -1.15 -12.29 0.27
CA HIS A 282 -0.49 -11.11 -0.30
C HIS A 282 -1.01 -9.84 0.38
N ARG A 283 -0.30 -9.29 1.37
CA ARG A 283 -0.67 -8.00 1.97
C ARG A 283 -0.58 -6.89 0.93
N THR A 284 -1.57 -6.00 0.91
CA THR A 284 -1.47 -4.76 0.15
C THR A 284 -0.57 -3.75 0.86
N VAL A 285 -0.26 -2.63 0.20
CA VAL A 285 0.45 -1.49 0.84
C VAL A 285 -0.23 -1.05 2.13
N GLU A 286 -1.55 -0.91 2.15
CA GLU A 286 -2.29 -0.51 3.35
C GLU A 286 -2.15 -1.54 4.46
N GLU A 287 -2.26 -2.84 4.15
CA GLU A 287 -2.12 -3.90 5.15
C GLU A 287 -0.71 -4.00 5.71
N THR A 288 0.32 -3.96 4.85
CA THR A 288 1.72 -3.99 5.31
C THR A 288 2.01 -2.82 6.26
N LEU A 289 1.52 -1.62 5.95
CA LEU A 289 1.68 -0.45 6.81
C LEU A 289 0.91 -0.57 8.15
N VAL A 290 -0.32 -1.07 8.13
CA VAL A 290 -1.12 -1.20 9.36
C VAL A 290 -0.64 -2.35 10.25
N ASP A 291 -0.35 -3.50 9.63
CA ASP A 291 0.06 -4.71 10.36
C ASP A 291 1.50 -4.60 10.88
N GLY A 292 2.35 -3.76 10.26
CA GLY A 292 3.72 -3.52 10.73
C GLY A 292 4.70 -4.68 10.50
N VAL A 293 4.26 -5.75 9.83
CA VAL A 293 5.04 -6.95 9.52
C VAL A 293 4.98 -7.24 8.03
N SER A 294 5.98 -7.96 7.51
CA SER A 294 6.03 -8.34 6.10
C SER A 294 6.80 -9.63 5.90
N ASP A 295 6.50 -10.40 4.85
CA ASP A 295 7.42 -11.38 4.32
C ASP A 295 8.05 -10.89 2.99
N CYS A 296 8.67 -11.81 2.22
CA CYS A 296 9.38 -11.45 1.00
C CYS A 296 8.49 -10.76 -0.04
N LYS A 297 7.26 -11.23 -0.22
CA LYS A 297 6.34 -10.68 -1.22
C LYS A 297 5.71 -9.37 -0.74
N ASP A 298 5.34 -9.29 0.54
CA ASP A 298 4.70 -8.09 1.11
C ASP A 298 5.66 -6.88 1.09
N GLY A 299 6.93 -7.09 1.48
CA GLY A 299 7.96 -6.06 1.39
C GLY A 299 8.27 -5.68 -0.06
N THR A 300 8.27 -6.66 -0.97
CA THR A 300 8.46 -6.40 -2.42
C THR A 300 7.34 -5.53 -2.98
N TYR A 301 6.07 -5.77 -2.60
CA TYR A 301 4.93 -4.95 -3.03
C TYR A 301 5.01 -3.53 -2.49
N LEU A 302 5.32 -3.37 -1.20
CA LEU A 302 5.48 -2.05 -0.59
C LEU A 302 6.60 -1.24 -1.27
N LEU A 303 7.77 -1.85 -1.44
CA LEU A 303 8.90 -1.16 -2.07
C LEU A 303 8.62 -0.84 -3.54
N ALA A 304 7.99 -1.75 -4.29
CA ALA A 304 7.55 -1.46 -5.65
C ALA A 304 6.59 -0.27 -5.70
N GLY A 305 5.65 -0.24 -4.75
CA GLY A 305 4.68 0.83 -4.64
C GLY A 305 5.32 2.19 -4.40
N VAL A 306 6.36 2.26 -3.56
CA VAL A 306 7.07 3.51 -3.24
C VAL A 306 7.99 3.95 -4.39
N LEU A 307 8.79 3.04 -4.95
CA LEU A 307 9.77 3.38 -5.99
C LEU A 307 9.14 3.71 -7.35
N SER A 308 7.91 3.26 -7.60
CA SER A 308 7.18 3.62 -8.82
C SER A 308 6.48 4.99 -8.75
N GLN A 309 6.61 5.74 -7.65
CA GLN A 309 6.05 7.08 -7.51
C GLN A 309 7.10 8.17 -7.78
N PRO A 310 6.70 9.37 -8.22
CA PRO A 310 7.61 10.51 -8.23
C PRO A 310 8.14 10.82 -6.81
N PRO A 311 9.39 11.29 -6.65
CA PRO A 311 10.32 11.65 -7.70
C PRO A 311 11.14 10.46 -8.25
N PHE A 312 10.92 9.24 -7.78
CA PHE A 312 11.67 8.08 -8.27
C PHE A 312 11.25 7.70 -9.68
N ASP A 313 9.95 7.43 -9.89
CA ASP A 313 9.40 6.98 -11.19
C ASP A 313 10.15 5.76 -11.76
N TYR A 314 10.63 4.86 -10.89
CA TYR A 314 11.43 3.71 -11.29
C TYR A 314 10.56 2.59 -11.87
N GLU A 315 11.05 2.00 -12.96
CA GLU A 315 10.49 0.77 -13.49
C GLU A 315 10.88 -0.42 -12.60
N THR A 316 9.87 -1.13 -12.10
CA THR A 316 10.01 -2.26 -11.18
C THR A 316 9.58 -3.58 -11.82
N ALA A 317 10.13 -4.70 -11.34
CA ALA A 317 9.82 -6.05 -11.80
C ALA A 317 9.71 -7.01 -10.62
N LEU A 318 8.85 -8.02 -10.74
CA LEU A 318 8.83 -9.16 -9.83
C LEU A 318 9.91 -10.16 -10.22
N VAL A 319 10.73 -10.57 -9.25
CA VAL A 319 11.79 -11.55 -9.44
C VAL A 319 11.50 -12.74 -8.55
N PHE A 320 11.25 -13.88 -9.16
CA PHE A 320 10.94 -15.13 -8.49
C PHE A 320 12.20 -15.97 -8.34
N MET A 321 12.41 -16.47 -7.13
CA MET A 321 13.41 -17.46 -6.76
C MET A 321 12.70 -18.63 -6.06
N PRO A 322 13.36 -19.78 -5.86
CA PRO A 322 12.79 -20.88 -5.08
C PRO A 322 12.39 -20.40 -3.68
N ASN A 323 11.09 -20.40 -3.38
CA ASN A 323 10.54 -19.97 -2.08
C ASN A 323 10.87 -18.52 -1.67
N HIS A 324 11.27 -17.64 -2.60
CA HIS A 324 11.64 -16.26 -2.29
C HIS A 324 11.24 -15.30 -3.42
N LEU A 325 11.01 -14.04 -3.06
CA LEU A 325 10.64 -12.97 -3.98
C LEU A 325 11.52 -11.76 -3.74
N LEU A 326 12.00 -11.15 -4.82
CA LEU A 326 12.79 -9.92 -4.79
C LEU A 326 12.13 -8.85 -5.67
N LEU A 327 12.49 -7.60 -5.42
CA LEU A 327 12.19 -6.51 -6.32
C LEU A 327 13.34 -6.34 -7.33
N GLY A 328 13.04 -6.38 -8.62
CA GLY A 328 13.93 -5.89 -9.66
C GLY A 328 13.67 -4.41 -9.91
N VAL A 329 14.71 -3.58 -9.98
CA VAL A 329 14.61 -2.16 -10.37
C VAL A 329 15.46 -1.92 -11.61
N ARG A 330 14.92 -1.22 -12.59
CA ARG A 330 15.62 -1.02 -13.86
C ARG A 330 16.90 -0.22 -13.63
N ARG A 331 18.02 -0.78 -14.09
CA ARG A 331 19.36 -0.25 -13.84
C ARG A 331 19.54 1.19 -14.33
N SER A 332 18.90 1.55 -15.45
CA SER A 332 18.97 2.91 -16.01
C SER A 332 18.34 3.97 -15.11
N ASP A 333 17.44 3.57 -14.23
CA ASP A 333 16.63 4.47 -13.40
C ASP A 333 17.32 4.71 -12.05
N LEU A 334 18.14 3.76 -11.60
CA LEU A 334 18.90 3.85 -10.36
C LEU A 334 19.95 4.99 -10.40
N PRO A 335 20.30 5.59 -9.24
CA PRO A 335 21.42 6.52 -9.15
C PRO A 335 22.76 5.78 -9.07
N GLN A 336 23.87 6.47 -9.29
CA GLN A 336 25.19 5.89 -8.98
C GLN A 336 25.36 5.69 -7.45
N PRO A 337 26.10 4.65 -7.00
CA PRO A 337 26.84 3.65 -7.79
C PRO A 337 26.00 2.45 -8.26
N TYR A 338 24.69 2.44 -7.99
CA TYR A 338 23.85 1.25 -8.25
C TYR A 338 23.61 0.99 -9.74
N ARG A 339 23.93 1.92 -10.64
CA ARG A 339 23.96 1.65 -12.08
C ARG A 339 25.09 0.71 -12.51
N ASP A 340 26.11 0.61 -11.68
CA ASP A 340 27.27 -0.26 -11.91
C ASP A 340 27.13 -1.60 -11.17
N ALA A 341 26.02 -1.81 -10.44
CA ALA A 341 25.72 -3.08 -9.79
C ALA A 341 25.43 -4.18 -10.82
N GLU A 342 25.72 -5.41 -10.41
CA GLU A 342 25.38 -6.60 -11.19
C GLU A 342 23.88 -6.69 -11.42
N THR A 343 23.49 -7.02 -12.65
CA THR A 343 22.09 -7.22 -13.00
C THR A 343 21.69 -8.68 -12.86
N ILE A 344 20.40 -8.88 -12.63
CA ILE A 344 19.82 -10.21 -12.56
C ILE A 344 19.95 -10.86 -13.93
N ARG A 345 20.74 -11.93 -14.03
CA ARG A 345 20.91 -12.73 -15.27
C ARG A 345 21.35 -11.90 -16.49
N ASP A 346 22.23 -10.92 -16.32
CA ASP A 346 22.62 -9.95 -17.38
C ASP A 346 21.45 -9.13 -17.96
N GLY A 347 20.30 -9.15 -17.28
CA GLY A 347 19.09 -8.43 -17.66
C GLY A 347 19.15 -6.93 -17.37
N PRO A 348 18.02 -6.21 -17.54
CA PRO A 348 17.99 -4.76 -17.32
C PRO A 348 17.78 -4.37 -15.85
N TYR A 349 17.55 -5.33 -14.95
CA TYR A 349 17.14 -5.08 -13.56
C TYR A 349 18.26 -5.40 -12.56
N VAL A 350 18.39 -4.56 -11.56
CA VAL A 350 19.22 -4.78 -10.36
C VAL A 350 18.28 -5.24 -9.23
N ALA A 351 18.68 -6.26 -8.48
CA ALA A 351 17.87 -6.79 -7.39
C ALA A 351 17.91 -5.91 -6.14
N ILE A 352 16.78 -5.79 -5.46
CA ILE A 352 16.69 -5.25 -4.10
C ILE A 352 15.99 -6.30 -3.22
N GLU A 353 16.74 -6.78 -2.24
CA GLU A 353 16.25 -7.67 -1.18
C GLU A 353 15.55 -6.87 -0.09
N THR A 354 14.32 -7.25 0.24
CA THR A 354 13.47 -6.55 1.23
C THR A 354 13.47 -7.21 2.60
N THR A 355 13.79 -8.51 2.68
CA THR A 355 13.71 -9.28 3.94
C THR A 355 14.99 -9.25 4.77
N ALA A 356 16.13 -9.06 4.11
CA ALA A 356 17.43 -8.95 4.75
C ALA A 356 18.02 -7.57 4.47
N LYS A 357 18.79 -7.03 5.43
CA LYS A 357 19.50 -5.75 5.33
C LYS A 357 20.72 -5.84 4.40
N ARG A 358 20.51 -6.34 3.18
CA ARG A 358 21.52 -6.44 2.13
C ARG A 358 21.59 -5.13 1.35
N SER A 359 22.77 -4.86 0.82
CA SER A 359 22.97 -3.75 -0.12
C SER A 359 22.17 -3.98 -1.40
N ILE A 360 21.72 -2.89 -2.03
CA ILE A 360 21.13 -2.92 -3.37
C ILE A 360 22.09 -3.61 -4.35
N GLY A 361 21.57 -4.52 -5.16
CA GLY A 361 22.33 -5.38 -6.08
C GLY A 361 22.84 -6.68 -5.44
N VAL A 362 22.72 -6.86 -4.13
CA VAL A 362 23.18 -8.07 -3.44
C VAL A 362 21.97 -8.92 -3.00
N TYR A 363 21.87 -10.13 -3.55
CA TYR A 363 20.81 -11.09 -3.25
C TYR A 363 21.40 -12.49 -3.02
N ARG A 364 20.54 -13.47 -2.72
CA ARG A 364 20.99 -14.85 -2.45
C ARG A 364 21.47 -15.49 -3.74
N ASP A 365 22.49 -16.33 -3.65
CA ASP A 365 22.98 -17.15 -4.77
C ASP A 365 22.08 -18.38 -4.96
N GLU A 366 20.82 -18.11 -5.28
CA GLU A 366 19.81 -19.10 -5.62
C GLU A 366 19.35 -18.84 -7.07
N PRO A 367 18.90 -19.86 -7.81
CA PRO A 367 18.53 -19.69 -9.20
C PRO A 367 17.35 -18.73 -9.37
N ILE A 368 17.40 -17.91 -10.42
CA ILE A 368 16.28 -17.06 -10.82
C ILE A 368 15.29 -17.89 -11.63
N VAL A 369 14.10 -18.09 -11.08
CA VAL A 369 13.00 -18.85 -11.71
C VAL A 369 12.31 -18.00 -12.76
N ALA A 370 12.00 -16.74 -12.45
CA ALA A 370 11.35 -15.84 -13.39
C ALA A 370 11.62 -14.36 -13.07
N VAL A 371 11.62 -13.52 -14.09
CA VAL A 371 11.60 -12.06 -13.98
C VAL A 371 10.42 -11.54 -14.77
N ILE A 372 9.57 -10.73 -14.14
CA ILE A 372 8.34 -10.24 -14.76
C ILE A 372 8.24 -8.74 -14.50
N GLY A 373 8.71 -7.97 -15.48
CA GLY A 373 8.59 -6.53 -15.52
C GLY A 373 7.78 -6.03 -16.72
N PRO A 374 7.55 -4.71 -16.81
CA PRO A 374 6.84 -4.08 -17.92
C PRO A 374 7.56 -4.25 -19.27
N THR A 375 8.88 -4.11 -19.28
CA THR A 375 9.68 -4.13 -20.52
C THR A 375 10.48 -5.41 -20.73
N HIS A 376 10.63 -6.24 -19.70
CA HIS A 376 11.39 -7.48 -19.78
C HIS A 376 10.72 -8.61 -18.99
N ARG A 377 10.70 -9.80 -19.61
CA ARG A 377 10.17 -11.03 -19.03
C ARG A 377 11.12 -12.18 -19.30
N PHE A 378 11.33 -13.01 -18.30
CA PHE A 378 12.19 -14.18 -18.33
C PHE A 378 11.57 -15.29 -17.49
N VAL A 379 11.70 -16.54 -17.92
CA VAL A 379 11.34 -17.74 -17.16
C VAL A 379 12.41 -18.80 -17.44
N ASP A 380 13.00 -19.36 -16.38
CA ASP A 380 13.89 -20.50 -16.45
C ASP A 380 13.10 -21.80 -16.16
N TRP A 381 12.81 -22.56 -17.21
CA TRP A 381 12.01 -23.78 -17.10
C TRP A 381 12.69 -24.92 -16.33
N GLU A 382 14.02 -24.95 -16.31
CA GLU A 382 14.78 -25.96 -15.57
C GLU A 382 14.65 -25.69 -14.08
N SER A 383 14.97 -24.46 -13.65
CA SER A 383 14.78 -24.01 -12.27
C SER A 383 13.32 -24.12 -11.78
N VAL A 384 12.33 -23.89 -12.66
CA VAL A 384 10.91 -24.13 -12.34
C VAL A 384 10.66 -25.60 -12.03
N SER A 385 11.20 -26.52 -12.85
CA SER A 385 11.01 -27.96 -12.70
C SER A 385 11.68 -28.49 -11.43
N ASP A 386 12.88 -28.02 -11.13
CA ASP A 386 13.62 -28.40 -9.91
C ASP A 386 12.94 -27.85 -8.64
N SER A 387 12.44 -26.61 -8.69
CA SER A 387 11.67 -26.01 -7.61
C SER A 387 10.38 -26.80 -7.35
N LEU A 388 9.71 -27.22 -8.42
CA LEU A 388 8.52 -28.06 -8.39
C LEU A 388 8.81 -29.41 -7.72
N GLU A 389 9.86 -30.09 -8.15
CA GLU A 389 10.25 -31.38 -7.60
C GLU A 389 10.59 -31.27 -6.11
N THR A 390 11.36 -30.26 -5.74
CA THR A 390 11.72 -29.96 -4.34
C THR A 390 10.47 -29.72 -3.49
N GLN A 391 9.52 -28.93 -4.00
CA GLN A 391 8.27 -28.65 -3.28
C GLN A 391 7.36 -29.88 -3.16
N CYS A 392 7.34 -30.76 -4.16
CA CYS A 392 6.63 -32.04 -4.10
C CYS A 392 7.23 -32.94 -3.03
N ARG A 393 8.57 -33.02 -2.92
CA ARG A 393 9.25 -33.79 -1.86
C ARG A 393 8.92 -33.27 -0.47
N LEU A 394 9.04 -31.95 -0.25
CA LEU A 394 8.67 -31.31 1.02
C LEU A 394 7.20 -31.51 1.40
N PHE A 395 6.31 -31.59 0.42
CA PHE A 395 4.91 -31.93 0.68
C PHE A 395 4.77 -33.38 1.13
N VAL A 396 5.40 -34.33 0.43
CA VAL A 396 5.36 -35.75 0.80
C VAL A 396 5.94 -35.96 2.20
N ASP A 397 7.09 -35.38 2.50
CA ASP A 397 7.77 -35.54 3.80
C ASP A 397 6.97 -34.95 4.98
N TYR A 398 6.16 -33.91 4.74
CA TYR A 398 5.33 -33.29 5.78
C TYR A 398 4.07 -34.10 6.11
N TYR A 399 3.55 -34.86 5.15
CA TYR A 399 2.33 -35.68 5.30
C TYR A 399 2.62 -37.18 5.49
N SER A 400 3.90 -37.55 5.59
CA SER A 400 4.38 -38.90 5.95
C SER A 400 4.78 -38.92 7.41
#